data_AF-K1R719-F1
#
_entry.id   AF-K1R719-F1
#
_cell.length_a   1.000
_cell.length_b   1.000
_cell.length_c   1.000
_cell.angle_alpha   90.00
_cell.angle_beta   90.00
_cell.angle_gamma   90.00
#
_symmetry.space_group_name_H-M   'P 1'
#
loop_
_entity.id
_entity.type
_entity.pdbx_description
1 polymer ?
#
loop_
_entity_poly.entity_id
_entity_poly.type
_entity_poly.pdbx_seq_one_letter_code
_entity_poly.pdbx_strand_id
1 'polypeptide(L)' 'MLYNRCMLLSLKTQRYVGKNPVDGSPYSADYQGADAGMKNGCVFGWEVVE' A
#
# COMPACT_ATOMS: atom_id res chain seq x y z
N MET A 1 -2.53 -6.54 12.11
CA MET A 1 -2.25 -6.56 10.66
C MET A 1 -2.27 -8.00 10.18
N LEU A 2 -2.98 -8.28 9.10
CA LEU A 2 -3.15 -9.65 8.60
C LEU A 2 -1.83 -10.10 7.92
N TYR A 3 -1.26 -11.22 8.34
CA TYR A 3 -0.02 -11.79 7.77
C TYR A 3 1.16 -10.82 7.64
N ASN A 4 1.41 -10.01 8.67
CA ASN A 4 2.47 -8.98 8.64
C ASN A 4 2.34 -8.00 7.46
N ARG A 5 1.09 -7.75 7.01
CA ARG A 5 0.79 -6.84 5.91
C ARG A 5 -0.22 -5.76 6.28
N CYS A 6 -0.11 -4.60 5.65
CA CYS A 6 -1.08 -3.52 5.72
C CYS A 6 -1.25 -2.78 4.40
N MET A 7 -2.30 -1.98 4.35
CA MET A 7 -2.45 -0.89 3.41
C MET A 7 -2.49 0.42 4.20
N LEU A 8 -1.92 1.48 3.65
CA LEU A 8 -1.92 2.82 4.26
C LEU A 8 -2.97 3.68 3.56
N LEU A 9 -3.98 4.12 4.31
CA LEU A 9 -5.06 4.97 3.79
C LEU A 9 -4.73 6.45 4.04
N SER A 10 -4.70 7.25 2.98
CA SER A 10 -4.68 8.71 3.07
C SER A 10 -6.05 9.22 3.50
N LEU A 11 -6.14 9.88 4.66
CA LEU A 11 -7.40 10.45 5.13
C LEU A 11 -7.81 11.72 4.37
N LYS A 12 -6.84 12.41 3.73
CA LYS A 12 -7.09 13.60 2.92
C LYS A 12 -7.74 13.24 1.58
N THR A 13 -7.24 12.20 0.92
CA THR A 13 -7.72 11.79 -0.42
C THR A 13 -8.68 10.60 -0.37
N GLN A 14 -8.80 9.92 0.78
CA GLN A 14 -9.58 8.68 0.94
C GLN A 14 -9.11 7.59 -0.04
N ARG A 15 -7.80 7.52 -0.28
CA ARG A 15 -7.15 6.60 -1.21
C ARG A 15 -5.96 5.92 -0.55
N TYR A 16 -5.67 4.71 -0.99
CA TYR A 16 -4.53 3.97 -0.47
C TYR A 16 -3.24 4.45 -1.13
N VAL A 17 -2.20 4.55 -0.32
CA VAL A 17 -0.87 4.98 -0.70
C VAL A 17 -0.07 3.78 -1.19
N GLY A 18 0.57 3.87 -2.36
CA GLY A 18 1.51 2.84 -2.83
C GLY A 18 2.74 3.42 -3.51
N LYS A 19 3.53 2.53 -4.10
CA LYS A 19 4.65 2.88 -5.00
C LYS A 19 4.16 2.92 -6.44
N ASN A 20 4.66 3.87 -7.23
CA ASN A 20 4.37 3.90 -8.66
C ASN A 20 4.76 2.55 -9.30
N PRO A 21 3.90 1.88 -10.08
CA PRO A 21 4.29 0.67 -10.81
C PRO A 21 5.30 0.93 -11.93
N VAL A 22 5.38 2.17 -12.44
CA VAL A 22 6.26 2.52 -13.57
C VAL A 22 7.68 2.86 -13.11
N ASP A 23 7.80 3.78 -12.15
CA ASP A 23 9.10 4.33 -11.73
C ASP A 23 9.51 3.95 -10.29
N GLY A 24 8.63 3.26 -9.55
CA GLY A 24 8.90 2.84 -8.17
C GLY A 24 8.91 3.98 -7.14
N SER A 25 8.55 5.21 -7.53
CA SER A 25 8.53 6.36 -6.63
C SER A 25 7.64 6.07 -5.42
N PRO A 26 8.11 6.36 -4.19
CA PRO A 26 7.33 6.12 -2.99
C PRO A 26 6.19 7.12 -2.87
N TYR A 27 5.07 6.71 -2.27
CA TYR A 27 3.91 7.53 -1.97
C TYR A 27 3.18 8.16 -3.17
N SER A 28 3.42 7.66 -4.38
CA SER A 28 3.05 8.38 -5.59
C SER A 28 1.72 7.98 -6.21
N ALA A 29 0.88 7.18 -5.55
CA ALA A 29 -0.33 6.72 -6.21
C ALA A 29 -1.50 6.49 -5.26
N ASP A 30 -2.61 7.13 -5.64
CA ASP A 30 -3.95 7.10 -5.06
C ASP A 30 -4.72 5.87 -5.55
N TYR A 31 -4.46 4.72 -4.95
CA TYR A 31 -5.13 3.47 -5.32
C TYR A 31 -6.50 3.31 -4.64
N GLN A 32 -7.38 2.54 -5.29
CA GLN A 32 -8.65 2.08 -4.71
C GLN A 32 -8.44 1.00 -3.62
N GLY A 33 -7.34 0.25 -3.68
CA GLY A 33 -7.01 -0.85 -2.78
C GLY A 33 -6.28 -1.97 -3.52
N ALA A 34 -6.01 -3.07 -2.83
CA ALA A 34 -5.47 -4.28 -3.43
C ALA A 34 -6.58 -5.30 -3.71
N ASP A 35 -6.43 -6.09 -4.79
CA ASP A 35 -7.30 -7.23 -5.07
C ASP A 35 -7.28 -8.25 -3.92
N ALA A 36 -8.28 -9.14 -3.89
CA ALA A 36 -8.39 -10.21 -2.88
C ALA A 36 -7.12 -11.08 -2.75
N GLY A 37 -6.34 -11.21 -3.83
CA GLY A 37 -5.06 -11.92 -3.84
C GLY A 37 -3.85 -11.13 -3.31
N MET A 38 -4.01 -9.87 -2.92
CA MET A 38 -2.94 -8.97 -2.45
C MET A 38 -1.82 -8.70 -3.48
N LYS A 39 -2.10 -8.82 -4.78
CA LYS A 39 -1.08 -8.76 -5.86
C LYS A 39 -0.99 -7.41 -6.59
N ASN A 40 -2.13 -6.75 -6.81
CA ASN A 40 -2.19 -5.54 -7.65
C ASN A 40 -2.52 -4.31 -6.80
N GLY A 41 -1.64 -3.94 -5.86
CA GLY A 41 -1.94 -2.80 -5.02
C GLY A 41 -0.87 -2.43 -4.00
N CYS A 42 -1.31 -1.68 -3.01
CA CYS A 42 -0.52 -0.94 -2.03
C CYS A 42 -0.39 -1.73 -0.72
N VAL A 43 -0.01 -3.00 -0.85
CA VAL A 43 0.20 -3.88 0.29
C VAL A 43 1.65 -3.79 0.73
N PHE A 44 1.88 -3.26 1.93
CA PHE A 44 3.19 -3.18 2.55
C PHE A 44 3.40 -4.37 3.48
N GLY A 45 4.59 -4.96 3.42
CA GLY A 45 5.09 -5.79 4.52
C GLY A 45 5.60 -4.88 5.64
N TRP A 46 5.45 -5.31 6.88
CA TRP A 46 6.05 -4.64 8.03
C TRP A 46 6.75 -5.66 8.94
N GLU A 47 7.75 -5.16 9.65
CA GLU A 47 8.49 -5.88 10.68
C GLU A 47 8.71 -4.93 11.87
N VAL A 48 8.88 -5.50 13.06
CA VAL A 48 9.32 -4.73 14.22
C VAL A 48 10.84 -4.64 14.12
N VAL A 49 11.36 -3.42 14.17
CA VAL A 49 12.80 -3.17 14.26
C VAL A 49 13.11 -2.84 15.72
N GLU A 50 14.03 -3.59 16.34
CA GLU A 50 14.60 -3.31 17.68
C GLU A 50 15.70 -2.24 17.63
#